data_AF-A0A9P8SM95-F1
#
_entry.id   AF-A0A9P8SM95-F1
#
_cell.length_a   1.000
_cell.length_b   1.000
_cell.length_c   1.000
_cell.angle_alpha   90.00
_cell.angle_beta   90.00
_cell.angle_gamma   90.00
#
_symmetry.space_group_name_H-M   'P 1'
#
loop_
_entity.id
_entity.type
_entity.pdbx_description
1 polymer ?
#
loop_
_entity_poly.entity_id
_entity_poly.type
_entity_poly.pdbx_seq_one_letter_code
_entity_poly.pdbx_strand_id
1 'polypeptide(L)'
;MLSAHLIDAFKSRLELWQKYNQGTLPDNIVIFRDGACRAKYPAKASPPRLTIVVSATAANELESLTYELCYLYGRAIKAVSICPPAYYADIVCERARAYRPEIFEVHETLKDTIYYI
;
A
#
# COMPACT_ATOMS: atom_id res chain seq x y z
N MET A 1 8.22 -6.95 -17.06
CA MET A 1 9.33 -6.51 -16.18
C MET A 1 8.80 -5.43 -15.25
N LEU A 2 9.19 -5.40 -13.97
CA LEU A 2 8.89 -4.26 -13.10
C LEU A 2 9.41 -2.98 -13.76
N SER A 3 8.63 -1.89 -13.74
CA SER A 3 9.07 -0.60 -14.29
C SER A 3 10.21 -0.04 -13.43
N ALA A 4 11.16 0.69 -14.04
CA ALA A 4 12.25 1.36 -13.32
C ALA A 4 11.72 2.24 -12.18
N HIS A 5 10.61 2.93 -12.42
CA HIS A 5 9.92 3.75 -11.42
C HIS A 5 9.48 2.95 -10.17
N LEU A 6 9.03 1.70 -10.33
CA LEU A 6 8.63 0.88 -9.18
C LEU A 6 9.85 0.43 -8.37
N ILE A 7 10.99 0.18 -9.03
CA ILE A 7 12.25 -0.15 -8.35
C ILE A 7 12.72 1.04 -7.52
N ASP A 8 12.72 2.24 -8.10
CA ASP A 8 13.12 3.48 -7.40
C ASP A 8 12.19 3.78 -6.22
N ALA A 9 10.87 3.65 -6.43
CA ALA A 9 9.88 3.82 -5.38
C ALA A 9 10.11 2.82 -4.23
N PHE A 10 10.37 1.55 -4.55
CA PHE A 10 10.63 0.53 -3.54
C PHE A 10 11.93 0.78 -2.78
N LYS A 11 13.00 1.16 -3.48
CA LYS A 11 14.28 1.54 -2.87
C LYS A 11 14.11 2.69 -1.87
N SER A 12 13.33 3.71 -2.22
CA SER A 12 13.05 4.83 -1.32
C SER A 12 12.42 4.39 0.02
N ARG A 13 11.61 3.32 0.01
CA ARG A 13 10.97 2.79 1.23
C ARG A 13 11.97 2.03 2.11
N LEU A 14 12.92 1.32 1.50
CA LEU A 14 14.01 0.66 2.23
C LEU A 14 14.95 1.67 2.88
N GLU A 15 15.32 2.72 2.15
CA GLU A 15 16.14 3.83 2.67
C GLU A 15 15.42 4.54 3.83
N LEU A 16 14.12 4.77 3.71
CA LEU A 16 13.31 5.34 4.78
C LEU A 16 13.25 4.42 6.00
N TRP A 17 13.09 3.11 5.82
CA TRP A 17 13.12 2.15 6.93
C TRP A 17 14.45 2.20 7.67
N GLN A 18 15.58 2.16 6.94
CA GLN A 18 16.91 2.21 7.52
C GLN A 18 17.13 3.46 8.39
N LYS A 19 16.61 4.62 7.95
CA LYS A 19 16.68 5.88 8.71
C LYS A 19 16.04 5.78 10.09
N TYR A 20 14.96 5.01 10.24
CA TYR A 20 14.24 4.85 11.51
C TYR A 20 14.58 3.55 12.26
N ASN A 21 15.36 2.65 11.66
CA ASN A 21 15.68 1.33 12.22
C ASN A 21 17.20 1.07 12.25
N GLN A 22 17.98 2.06 12.67
CA GLN A 22 19.43 1.90 12.95
C GLN A 22 20.24 1.36 11.74
N GLY A 23 19.82 1.69 10.52
CA GLY A 23 20.48 1.24 9.30
C GLY A 23 20.20 -0.20 8.88
N THR A 24 19.38 -0.95 9.63
CA THR A 24 19.03 -2.34 9.28
C THR A 24 17.94 -2.39 8.24
N LEU A 25 17.92 -3.47 7.45
CA LEU A 25 16.83 -3.77 6.52
C LEU A 25 15.76 -4.61 7.22
N PRO A 26 14.49 -4.54 6.78
CA PRO A 26 13.45 -5.39 7.34
C PRO A 26 13.68 -6.86 6.98
N ASP A 27 13.49 -7.77 7.94
CA ASP A 27 13.61 -9.21 7.71
C ASP A 27 12.47 -9.76 6.83
N ASN A 28 11.29 -9.13 6.90
CA ASN A 28 10.08 -9.55 6.20
C ASN A 28 9.37 -8.33 5.59
N ILE A 29 8.85 -8.48 4.38
CA ILE A 29 8.10 -7.43 3.67
C ILE A 29 6.75 -7.99 3.23
N VAL A 30 5.68 -7.34 3.68
CA VAL A 30 4.30 -7.65 3.24
C VAL A 30 3.87 -6.60 2.22
N ILE A 31 3.49 -7.03 1.02
CA ILE A 31 3.08 -6.14 -0.07
C ILE A 31 1.57 -6.27 -0.29
N PHE A 32 0.85 -5.17 -0.05
CA PHE A 32 -0.56 -5.04 -0.37
C PHE A 32 -0.71 -4.45 -1.77
N ARG A 33 -1.36 -5.20 -2.67
CA ARG A 33 -1.65 -4.73 -4.02
C ARG A 33 -3.16 -4.67 -4.23
N ASP A 34 -3.69 -3.45 -4.29
CA ASP A 34 -5.05 -3.21 -4.76
C ASP A 34 -5.09 -3.09 -6.30
N GLY A 35 -6.25 -3.34 -6.90
CA GLY A 35 -6.47 -3.07 -8.31
C GLY A 35 -5.82 -4.07 -9.28
N ALA A 36 -5.73 -5.36 -8.93
CA ALA A 36 -5.62 -6.41 -9.95
C ALA A 36 -6.91 -6.40 -10.79
N CYS A 37 -6.97 -5.47 -11.75
CA CYS A 37 -8.13 -5.29 -12.60
C CYS A 37 -8.37 -6.61 -13.34
N ARG A 38 -9.61 -7.04 -13.24
CA ARG A 38 -10.19 -8.31 -13.64
C ARG A 38 -10.24 -8.50 -15.16
N ALA A 39 -9.26 -8.00 -15.90
CA ALA A 39 -9.20 -8.08 -17.36
C ALA A 39 -8.97 -9.51 -17.90
N LYS A 40 -9.02 -10.55 -17.04
CA LYS A 40 -8.95 -11.97 -17.44
C LYS A 40 -10.18 -12.81 -17.09
N TYR A 41 -11.24 -12.24 -16.47
CA TYR A 41 -12.45 -13.03 -16.14
C TYR A 41 -13.75 -12.27 -16.41
N PRO A 42 -14.73 -12.89 -17.10
CA PRO A 42 -15.95 -12.23 -17.58
C PRO A 42 -16.81 -11.62 -16.46
N ALA A 43 -17.64 -10.65 -16.85
CA ALA A 43 -18.32 -9.61 -16.07
C ALA A 43 -19.36 -10.01 -14.98
N LYS A 44 -19.13 -11.09 -14.20
CA LYS A 44 -19.80 -11.30 -12.89
C LYS A 44 -18.82 -11.67 -11.75
N ALA A 45 -18.28 -10.70 -11.02
CA ALA A 45 -17.47 -11.02 -9.86
C ALA A 45 -17.52 -9.90 -8.84
N SER A 46 -17.61 -10.40 -7.63
CA SER A 46 -17.45 -9.82 -6.31
C SER A 46 -16.62 -8.54 -6.19
N PRO A 47 -16.80 -7.78 -5.09
CA PRO A 47 -16.00 -6.61 -4.76
C PRO A 47 -14.49 -6.86 -4.91
N PRO A 48 -13.68 -5.81 -5.11
CA PRO A 48 -12.23 -5.92 -5.28
C PRO A 48 -11.66 -6.75 -4.13
N ARG A 49 -11.13 -7.93 -4.46
CA ARG A 49 -10.44 -8.79 -3.49
C ARG A 49 -8.96 -8.44 -3.56
N LEU A 50 -8.43 -7.89 -2.48
CA LEU A 50 -7.01 -7.88 -2.19
C LEU A 50 -6.48 -9.30 -2.38
N THR A 51 -5.55 -9.50 -3.32
CA THR A 51 -4.94 -10.82 -3.57
C THR A 51 -3.61 -10.86 -2.84
N ILE A 52 -3.54 -11.66 -1.77
CA ILE A 52 -2.28 -11.95 -1.09
C ILE A 52 -1.86 -13.38 -1.45
N VAL A 53 -0.64 -13.55 -1.94
CA VAL A 53 -0.10 -14.86 -2.34
C VAL A 53 0.65 -15.46 -1.16
N VAL A 54 0.16 -16.58 -0.60
CA VAL A 54 0.77 -17.26 0.56
C VAL A 54 0.51 -18.77 0.57
N SER A 55 1.40 -19.51 1.24
CA SER A 55 1.25 -20.91 1.63
C SER A 55 0.18 -21.09 2.73
N ALA A 56 -0.49 -22.24 2.79
CA ALA A 56 -1.67 -22.48 3.64
C ALA A 56 -1.46 -22.25 5.16
N THR A 57 -0.26 -22.47 5.69
CA THR A 57 0.06 -22.18 7.11
C THR A 57 0.27 -20.69 7.37
N ALA A 58 0.89 -19.99 6.42
CA ALA A 58 1.07 -18.55 6.46
C ALA A 58 -0.26 -17.79 6.23
N ALA A 59 -1.28 -18.44 5.68
CA ALA A 59 -2.57 -17.82 5.40
C ALA A 59 -3.32 -17.39 6.68
N ASN A 60 -3.32 -18.21 7.73
CA ASN A 60 -4.03 -17.90 8.99
C ASN A 60 -3.40 -16.72 9.74
N GLU A 61 -2.07 -16.70 9.82
CA GLU A 61 -1.32 -15.61 10.44
C GLU A 61 -1.51 -14.31 9.67
N LEU A 62 -1.48 -14.39 8.34
CA LEU A 62 -1.70 -13.24 7.48
C LEU A 62 -3.15 -12.72 7.55
N GLU A 63 -4.14 -13.60 7.64
CA GLU A 63 -5.54 -13.20 7.83
C GLU A 63 -5.71 -12.42 9.14
N SER A 64 -5.11 -12.94 10.22
CA SER A 64 -5.13 -12.29 11.53
C SER A 64 -4.42 -10.93 11.49
N LEU A 65 -3.22 -10.85 10.91
CA LEU A 65 -2.49 -9.61 10.69
C LEU A 65 -3.31 -8.60 9.86
N THR A 66 -3.92 -9.05 8.76
CA THR A 66 -4.71 -8.18 7.88
C THR A 66 -5.93 -7.63 8.61
N TYR A 67 -6.58 -8.46 9.43
CA TYR A 67 -7.71 -8.05 10.25
C TYR A 67 -7.31 -7.02 11.31
N GLU A 68 -6.21 -7.23 12.03
CA GLU A 68 -5.69 -6.28 13.01
C GLU A 68 -5.32 -4.94 12.36
N LEU A 69 -4.69 -4.97 11.19
CA LEU A 69 -4.36 -3.78 10.43
C LEU A 69 -5.60 -2.94 10.11
N CYS A 70 -6.78 -3.52 9.87
CA CYS A 70 -8.02 -2.79 9.59
C CYS A 70 -8.48 -1.84 10.71
N TYR A 71 -7.94 -1.98 11.92
CA TYR A 71 -8.20 -1.07 13.04
C TYR A 71 -7.23 0.11 13.13
N LEU A 72 -6.17 0.15 12.32
CA LEU A 72 -5.13 1.19 12.36
C LEU A 72 -5.38 2.37 11.39
N TYR A 73 -6.58 2.47 10.82
CA TYR A 73 -6.90 3.56 9.90
C TYR A 73 -7.09 4.89 10.64
N GLY A 74 -6.17 5.83 10.45
CA GLY A 74 -6.11 7.07 11.25
C GLY A 74 -7.28 8.05 11.09
N ARG A 75 -8.14 7.88 10.07
CA ARG A 75 -9.32 8.74 9.83
C ARG A 75 -10.64 8.18 10.34
N ALA A 76 -10.67 6.95 10.86
CA ALA A 76 -11.90 6.34 11.35
C ALA A 76 -11.72 5.73 12.75
N ILE A 77 -12.78 5.82 13.55
CA ILE A 77 -12.87 5.20 14.89
C ILE A 77 -13.42 3.78 14.86
N LYS A 78 -13.51 3.18 13.66
CA LYS A 78 -14.06 1.84 13.40
C LYS A 78 -13.19 1.13 12.37
N ALA A 79 -13.25 -0.20 12.38
CA ALA A 79 -12.59 -1.02 11.36
C ALA A 79 -13.07 -0.63 9.96
N VAL A 80 -12.12 -0.53 9.03
CA VAL A 80 -12.38 -0.33 7.60
C VAL A 80 -12.45 -1.66 6.86
N SER A 81 -13.21 -1.69 5.75
CA SER A 81 -13.40 -2.90 4.94
C SER A 81 -12.22 -3.23 4.02
N ILE A 82 -11.23 -2.34 3.91
CA ILE A 82 -10.02 -2.48 3.10
C ILE A 82 -8.83 -2.27 4.04
N CYS A 83 -7.80 -3.12 3.93
CA CYS A 83 -6.62 -3.01 4.77
C CYS A 83 -5.95 -1.61 4.58
N PRO A 84 -5.60 -0.88 5.66
CA PRO A 84 -5.15 0.50 5.56
C PRO A 84 -3.95 0.76 4.64
N PRO A 85 -2.94 -0.12 4.50
CA PRO A 85 -1.89 0.09 3.51
C PRO A 85 -2.40 0.20 2.07
N ALA A 86 -3.38 -0.63 1.68
CA ALA A 86 -4.02 -0.55 0.38
C ALA A 86 -4.89 0.71 0.27
N TYR A 87 -5.67 1.01 1.31
CA TYR A 87 -6.52 2.19 1.32
C TYR A 87 -5.72 3.51 1.26
N TYR A 88 -4.58 3.59 1.96
CA TYR A 88 -3.67 4.74 1.84
C TYR A 88 -3.10 4.88 0.44
N ALA A 89 -2.77 3.78 -0.24
CA ALA A 89 -2.31 3.82 -1.62
C ALA A 89 -3.39 4.38 -2.57
N ASP A 90 -4.66 4.03 -2.36
CA ASP A 90 -5.77 4.59 -3.14
C ASP A 90 -5.90 6.10 -2.95
N ILE A 91 -5.85 6.57 -1.70
CA ILE A 91 -5.95 8.01 -1.38
C ILE A 91 -4.76 8.78 -1.97
N VAL A 92 -3.54 8.22 -1.91
CA VAL A 92 -2.36 8.81 -2.58
C VAL A 92 -2.59 8.93 -4.08
N CYS A 93 -3.14 7.90 -4.72
CA CYS A 93 -3.41 7.90 -6.16
C CYS A 93 -4.49 8.94 -6.53
N GLU A 94 -5.55 9.05 -5.74
CA GLU A 94 -6.57 10.10 -5.91
C GLU A 94 -5.96 11.49 -5.78
N ARG A 95 -5.09 11.69 -4.79
CA ARG A 95 -4.44 12.99 -4.57
C ARG A 95 -3.46 13.33 -5.68
N ALA A 96 -2.67 12.36 -6.14
CA ALA A 96 -1.79 12.54 -7.29
C ALA A 96 -2.61 12.94 -8.53
N ARG A 97 -3.74 12.28 -8.80
CA ARG A 97 -4.63 12.68 -9.92
C ARG A 97 -5.13 14.11 -9.79
N ALA A 98 -5.48 14.55 -8.58
CA ALA A 98 -5.92 15.92 -8.33
C ALA A 98 -4.80 16.95 -8.50
N TYR A 99 -3.58 16.61 -8.07
CA TYR A 99 -2.42 17.51 -8.13
C TYR A 99 -1.74 17.58 -9.48
N ARG A 100 -2.03 16.65 -10.40
CA ARG A 100 -1.44 16.63 -11.74
C ARG A 100 0.10 16.63 -11.63
N PRO A 101 0.72 15.49 -11.24
CA PRO A 101 2.17 15.39 -11.02
C PRO A 101 3.00 15.75 -12.25
N GLU A 102 2.41 15.76 -13.44
CA GLU A 102 3.02 16.30 -14.65
C GLU A 102 3.29 17.82 -14.61
N ILE A 103 2.65 18.55 -13.69
CA ILE A 103 2.72 20.01 -13.56
C ILE A 103 3.24 20.42 -12.17
N PHE A 104 2.86 19.70 -11.12
CA PHE A 104 3.21 20.05 -9.73
C PHE A 104 3.88 18.91 -8.99
N GLU A 105 5.04 19.18 -8.39
CA GLU A 105 5.75 18.24 -7.52
C GLU A 105 5.42 18.47 -6.04
N VAL A 106 5.43 17.39 -5.26
CA VAL A 106 5.28 17.45 -3.80
C VAL A 106 6.55 18.03 -3.20
N HIS A 107 6.40 19.11 -2.43
CA HIS A 107 7.52 19.77 -1.75
C HIS A 107 8.29 18.79 -0.84
N GLU A 108 9.62 18.89 -0.81
CA GLU A 108 10.51 17.95 -0.11
C GLU A 108 10.13 17.70 1.36
N THR A 109 9.68 18.74 2.07
CA THR A 109 9.27 18.62 3.48
C THR A 109 8.06 17.74 3.71
N LEU A 110 7.26 17.49 2.69
CA LEU A 110 6.04 16.69 2.77
C LEU A 110 6.23 15.25 2.30
N LYS A 111 7.34 14.90 1.64
CA LYS A 111 7.54 13.58 1.01
C LYS A 111 7.49 12.40 1.99
N ASP A 112 7.93 12.62 3.23
CA ASP A 112 7.91 11.60 4.30
C ASP A 112 6.66 11.70 5.19
N THR A 113 5.76 12.64 4.90
CA THR A 113 4.53 12.85 5.66
C THR A 113 3.32 12.19 5.00
N ILE A 114 2.28 11.95 5.78
CA ILE A 114 1.00 11.44 5.27
C ILE A 114 0.14 12.60 4.74
N TYR A 115 0.66 13.47 3.86
CA TYR A 115 -0.04 14.68 3.38
C TYR A 115 -1.35 14.41 2.61
N TYR A 116 -1.55 13.15 2.22
CA TYR A 116 -2.71 12.68 1.48
C TYR A 116 -3.87 12.27 2.40
N ILE A 117 -3.65 12.12 3.71
CA ILE A 117 -4.69 11.82 4.69
C ILE A 117 -5.50 13.05 5.09
#